data_AF-A0A1M6KNR8-F1
#
_entry.id   AF-A0A1M6KNR8-F1
#
_cell.length_a   1.000
_cell.length_b   1.000
_cell.length_c   1.000
_cell.angle_alpha   90.00
_cell.angle_beta   90.00
_cell.angle_gamma   90.00
#
_symmetry.space_group_name_H-M   'P 1'
#
loop_
_entity.id
_entity.type
_entity.pdbx_description
1 polymer ?
#
loop_
_entity_poly.entity_id
_entity_poly.type
_entity_poly.pdbx_seq_one_letter_code
_entity_poly.pdbx_strand_id
1 'polypeptide(L)'
;MNGRRWFTSCEPYSQTVRCRTDIVATTTTRQQGRFVTTTGWTFNNLTYLPLMTRTQWAGNPLGRSGSFTSSGRQWRTECDTAATGRNGCRSYLTTEVVMRTSAGYKVVMQEVFNSRVLFR
;
A
#
# COMPACT_ATOMS: atom_id res chain seq x y z
N MET A 1 -0.42 -11.48 -18.26
CA MET A 1 -1.02 -11.01 -16.99
C MET A 1 -2.45 -11.51 -16.91
N ASN A 2 -2.90 -11.97 -15.74
CA ASN A 2 -4.11 -12.77 -15.44
C ASN A 2 -5.47 -12.08 -15.73
N GLY A 3 -5.66 -11.42 -16.88
CA GLY A 3 -6.94 -10.81 -17.30
C GLY A 3 -7.39 -9.58 -16.51
N ARG A 4 -6.60 -9.11 -15.52
CA ARG A 4 -6.91 -7.92 -14.72
C ARG A 4 -6.44 -6.65 -15.43
N ARG A 5 -7.27 -5.61 -15.38
CA ARG A 5 -6.93 -4.27 -15.89
C ARG A 5 -6.15 -3.50 -14.84
N TRP A 6 -5.07 -2.87 -15.27
CA TRP A 6 -4.15 -2.10 -14.45
C TRP A 6 -3.99 -0.71 -15.05
N PHE A 7 -3.85 0.29 -14.19
CA PHE A 7 -3.58 1.67 -14.58
C PHE A 7 -2.53 2.23 -13.64
N THR A 8 -1.46 2.80 -14.20
CA THR A 8 -0.40 3.45 -13.43
C THR A 8 -0.20 4.86 -13.95
N SER A 9 -0.24 5.84 -13.03
CA SER A 9 0.14 7.23 -13.31
C SER A 9 1.27 7.62 -12.36
N CYS A 10 2.20 8.45 -12.84
CA CYS A 10 3.34 8.91 -12.05
C CYS A 10 3.40 10.43 -12.02
N GLU A 11 3.79 10.97 -10.88
CA GLU A 11 3.97 12.39 -10.64
C GLU A 11 5.34 12.67 -10.00
N PRO A 12 5.96 13.84 -10.27
CA PRO A 12 7.06 14.32 -9.46
C PRO A 12 6.67 14.37 -7.98
N TYR A 13 7.55 13.88 -7.10
CA TYR A 13 7.32 13.85 -5.67
C TYR A 13 8.62 14.14 -4.92
N SER A 14 8.80 15.41 -4.51
CA SER A 14 10.05 15.86 -3.90
C SER A 14 11.25 15.54 -4.80
N GLN A 15 12.29 14.88 -4.28
CA GLN A 15 13.49 14.46 -5.00
C GLN A 15 13.33 13.08 -5.71
N THR A 16 12.12 12.53 -5.79
CA THR A 16 11.82 11.30 -6.51
C THR A 16 10.57 11.45 -7.40
N VAL A 17 10.13 10.35 -8.00
CA VAL A 17 8.86 10.21 -8.69
C VAL A 17 8.02 9.20 -7.93
N ARG A 18 6.75 9.53 -7.70
CA ARG A 18 5.78 8.62 -7.08
C ARG A 18 4.82 8.15 -8.17
N CYS A 19 4.64 6.84 -8.27
CA CYS A 19 3.67 6.22 -9.17
C CYS A 19 2.54 5.60 -8.35
N ARG A 20 1.30 5.92 -8.70
CA ARG A 20 0.10 5.27 -8.19
C ARG A 20 -0.35 4.21 -9.18
N THR A 21 -0.52 2.99 -8.68
CA THR A 21 -1.12 1.90 -9.44
C THR A 21 -2.51 1.61 -8.90
N ASP A 22 -3.49 1.64 -9.79
CA ASP A 22 -4.85 1.18 -9.56
C ASP A 22 -5.10 -0.10 -10.37
N ILE A 23 -5.99 -0.94 -9.87
CA ILE A 23 -6.39 -2.21 -10.48
C ILE A 23 -7.91 -2.29 -10.53
N VAL A 24 -8.47 -2.88 -11.59
CA VAL A 24 -9.88 -3.26 -11.58
C VAL A 24 -10.07 -4.50 -10.70
N ALA A 25 -10.82 -4.35 -9.61
CA ALA A 25 -11.13 -5.43 -8.68
C ALA A 25 -12.55 -5.30 -8.11
N THR A 26 -13.06 -6.41 -7.58
CA THR A 26 -14.28 -6.44 -6.78
C THR A 26 -13.90 -6.27 -5.31
N THR A 27 -14.34 -5.18 -4.70
CA THR A 27 -14.09 -4.86 -3.28
C THR A 27 -15.40 -4.83 -2.52
N THR A 28 -15.35 -5.12 -1.22
CA THR A 28 -16.51 -4.96 -0.33
C THR A 28 -16.17 -3.93 0.73
N THR A 29 -17.03 -2.94 0.91
CA THR A 29 -16.86 -1.87 1.89
C THR A 29 -18.08 -1.80 2.80
N ARG A 30 -17.90 -1.28 4.02
CA ARG A 30 -19.01 -1.00 4.93
C ARG A 30 -19.47 0.45 4.73
N GLN A 31 -20.68 0.64 4.21
CA GLN A 31 -21.28 1.95 3.96
C GLN A 31 -22.62 2.04 4.69
N GLN A 32 -22.76 3.04 5.58
CA GLN A 32 -24.00 3.28 6.34
C GLN A 32 -24.54 2.00 7.04
N GLY A 33 -23.64 1.22 7.64
CA GLY A 33 -23.99 -0.02 8.34
C GLY A 33 -24.22 -1.25 7.44
N ARG A 34 -24.20 -1.11 6.10
CA ARG A 34 -24.37 -2.20 5.14
C ARG A 34 -23.06 -2.57 4.47
N PHE A 35 -22.93 -3.83 4.05
CA PHE A 35 -21.81 -4.27 3.22
C PHE A 35 -22.18 -4.12 1.75
N VAL A 36 -21.40 -3.32 1.03
CA VAL A 36 -21.62 -3.02 -0.38
C VAL A 36 -20.43 -3.55 -1.18
N THR A 37 -20.72 -4.42 -2.14
CA THR A 37 -19.74 -4.99 -3.05
C THR A 37 -19.78 -4.27 -4.39
N THR A 38 -18.65 -3.77 -4.85
CA THR A 38 -18.52 -3.01 -6.10
C THR A 38 -17.34 -3.51 -6.92
N THR A 39 -17.48 -3.53 -8.24
CA THR A 39 -16.37 -3.80 -9.16
C THR A 39 -15.97 -2.50 -9.86
N GLY A 40 -14.70 -2.13 -9.77
CA GLY A 40 -14.20 -0.90 -10.36
C GLY A 40 -12.71 -0.70 -10.13
N TRP A 41 -12.20 0.46 -10.53
CA TRP A 41 -10.84 0.88 -10.22
C TRP A 41 -10.68 1.07 -8.71
N THR A 42 -9.70 0.38 -8.13
CA THR A 42 -9.32 0.52 -6.73
C THR A 42 -7.81 0.67 -6.61
N PHE A 43 -7.39 1.35 -5.55
CA PHE A 43 -5.98 1.47 -5.19
C PHE A 43 -5.34 0.10 -5.04
N ASN A 44 -4.18 -0.09 -5.68
CA ASN A 44 -3.32 -1.25 -5.44
C ASN A 44 -2.12 -0.86 -4.56
N ASN A 45 -1.29 0.08 -5.03
CA ASN A 45 -0.15 0.57 -4.26
C ASN A 45 0.43 1.88 -4.80
N LEU A 46 1.28 2.50 -3.98
CA LEU A 46 2.24 3.53 -4.40
C LEU A 46 3.63 2.92 -4.62
N THR A 47 4.40 3.49 -5.54
CA THR A 47 5.81 3.17 -5.78
C THR A 47 6.61 4.45 -5.83
N TYR A 48 7.59 4.61 -4.95
CA TYR A 48 8.59 5.66 -5.04
C TYR A 48 9.79 5.14 -5.81
N LEU A 49 10.11 5.78 -6.94
CA LEU A 49 11.13 5.32 -7.88
C LEU A 49 12.56 5.48 -7.34
N PRO A 50 13.55 4.70 -7.85
CA PRO A 50 14.93 4.69 -7.38
C PRO A 50 15.73 5.92 -7.85
N LEU A 51 15.27 7.11 -7.48
CA LEU A 51 15.95 8.38 -7.75
C LEU A 51 16.66 8.94 -6.52
N MET A 52 16.37 8.40 -5.33
CA MET A 52 16.95 8.80 -4.06
C MET A 52 17.70 7.63 -3.42
N THR A 53 18.83 7.93 -2.78
CA THR A 53 19.62 6.99 -1.98
C THR A 53 18.96 6.68 -0.65
N ARG A 54 19.39 5.59 0.00
CA ARG A 54 18.94 5.23 1.35
C ARG A 54 19.19 6.35 2.37
N THR A 55 20.33 7.02 2.31
CA THR A 55 20.65 8.14 3.20
C THR A 55 19.68 9.30 3.04
N GLN A 56 19.28 9.62 1.79
CA GLN A 56 18.27 10.65 1.54
C GLN A 56 16.87 10.27 2.09
N TRP A 57 16.59 8.97 2.24
CA TRP A 57 15.35 8.46 2.84
C TRP A 57 15.41 8.28 4.37
N ALA A 58 16.56 8.44 5.02
CA ALA A 58 16.76 8.06 6.42
C ALA A 58 15.81 8.77 7.42
N GLY A 59 15.38 10.00 7.09
CA GLY A 59 14.41 10.76 7.88
C GLY A 59 12.96 10.39 7.65
N ASN A 60 12.65 9.61 6.60
CA ASN A 60 11.29 9.24 6.24
C ASN A 60 11.00 7.78 6.66
N PRO A 61 9.94 7.54 7.46
CA PRO A 61 9.64 6.19 7.97
C PRO A 61 9.23 5.17 6.89
N LEU A 62 8.93 5.61 5.66
CA LEU A 62 8.69 4.71 4.52
C LEU A 62 9.99 4.10 3.95
N GLY A 63 11.15 4.68 4.26
CA GLY A 63 12.45 4.26 3.75
C GLY A 63 13.32 3.52 4.78
N ARG A 64 12.77 3.15 5.93
CA ARG A 64 13.49 2.45 7.01
C ARG A 64 12.60 1.45 7.72
N SER A 65 13.14 0.30 8.11
CA SER A 65 12.40 -0.70 8.87
C SER A 65 11.92 -0.13 10.21
N GLY A 66 10.70 -0.49 10.62
CA GLY A 66 10.13 -0.10 11.91
C GLY A 66 8.63 0.16 11.84
N SER A 67 8.04 0.46 12.99
CA SER A 67 6.63 0.82 13.12
C SER A 67 6.49 2.28 13.48
N PHE A 68 5.42 2.93 13.01
CA PHE A 68 5.17 4.34 13.27
C PHE A 68 3.67 4.65 13.13
N THR A 69 3.25 5.76 13.71
CA THR A 69 1.89 6.29 13.53
C THR A 69 1.91 7.46 12.57
N SER A 70 1.00 7.46 11.61
CA SER A 70 0.80 8.59 10.71
C SER A 70 -0.66 8.69 10.31
N SER A 71 -1.20 9.92 10.33
CA SER A 71 -2.61 10.21 10.03
C SER A 71 -3.58 9.36 10.87
N GLY A 72 -3.26 9.16 12.15
CA GLY A 72 -4.07 8.37 13.09
C GLY A 72 -4.05 6.86 12.86
N ARG A 73 -3.23 6.34 11.94
CA ARG A 73 -3.12 4.91 11.63
C ARG A 73 -1.76 4.36 12.05
N GLN A 74 -1.73 3.08 12.43
CA GLN A 74 -0.49 2.34 12.63
C GLN A 74 0.07 1.89 11.29
N TRP A 75 1.39 1.98 11.17
CA TRP A 75 2.14 1.59 9.99
C TRP A 75 3.33 0.73 10.39
N ARG A 76 3.74 -0.13 9.46
CA ARG A 76 4.97 -0.88 9.53
C ARG A 76 5.70 -0.80 8.20
N THR A 77 6.99 -0.51 8.24
CA THR A 77 7.89 -0.61 7.10
C THR A 77 8.86 -1.76 7.34
N GLU A 78 9.12 -2.55 6.31
CA GLU A 78 10.22 -3.52 6.25
C GLU A 78 11.10 -3.21 5.05
N CYS A 79 12.40 -3.42 5.18
CA CYS A 79 13.39 -3.17 4.14
C CYS A 79 14.38 -4.33 4.03
N ASP A 80 14.94 -4.53 2.83
CA ASP A 80 15.94 -5.57 2.52
C ASP A 80 15.55 -7.00 2.93
N THR A 81 14.25 -7.31 2.96
CA THR A 81 13.75 -8.67 3.18
C THR A 81 13.55 -9.39 1.86
N ALA A 82 13.31 -10.71 1.91
CA ALA A 82 12.93 -11.46 0.72
C ALA A 82 11.68 -10.89 0.03
N ALA A 83 10.76 -10.26 0.78
CA ALA A 83 9.59 -9.62 0.22
C ALA A 83 9.92 -8.31 -0.52
N THR A 84 10.90 -7.54 -0.06
CA THR A 84 11.22 -6.22 -0.64
C THR A 84 12.30 -6.28 -1.72
N GLY A 85 13.17 -7.30 -1.68
CA GLY A 85 14.44 -7.31 -2.40
C GLY A 85 15.50 -6.45 -1.69
N ARG A 86 16.76 -6.59 -2.10
CA ARG A 86 17.87 -5.71 -1.68
C ARG A 86 17.64 -4.33 -2.31
N ASN A 87 17.78 -3.25 -1.54
CA ASN A 87 17.53 -1.86 -1.96
C ASN A 87 16.05 -1.48 -2.12
N GLY A 88 15.19 -2.05 -1.30
CA GLY A 88 13.79 -1.64 -1.27
C GLY A 88 13.17 -1.73 0.11
N CYS A 89 12.09 -0.98 0.29
CA CYS A 89 11.21 -1.08 1.43
C CYS A 89 9.77 -1.31 0.98
N ARG A 90 8.98 -1.99 1.81
CA ARG A 90 7.51 -2.06 1.72
C ARG A 90 6.92 -1.53 3.01
N SER A 91 5.90 -0.69 2.88
CA SER A 91 5.14 -0.15 4.00
C SER A 91 3.71 -0.65 3.94
N TYR A 92 3.22 -1.05 5.11
CA TYR A 92 1.90 -1.58 5.35
C TYR A 92 1.17 -0.64 6.31
N LEU A 93 -0.13 -0.45 6.10
CA LEU A 93 -0.99 0.24 7.06
C LEU A 93 -1.90 -0.77 7.75
N THR A 94 -2.16 -0.57 9.04
CA THR A 94 -3.21 -1.29 9.76
C THR A 94 -4.52 -0.55 9.56
N THR A 95 -5.50 -1.21 8.94
CA THR A 95 -6.82 -0.64 8.67
C THR A 95 -7.91 -1.69 8.80
N GLU A 96 -9.15 -1.23 8.91
CA GLU A 96 -10.32 -2.08 8.78
C GLU A 96 -10.41 -2.69 7.37
N VAL A 97 -10.60 -4.00 7.31
CA VAL A 97 -10.82 -4.77 6.09
C VAL A 97 -12.10 -5.58 6.25
N VAL A 98 -12.95 -5.58 5.22
CA VAL A 98 -14.14 -6.43 5.18
C VAL A 98 -13.73 -7.82 4.69
N MET A 99 -13.90 -8.82 5.55
CA MET A 99 -13.62 -10.22 5.26
C MET A 99 -14.93 -10.99 5.10
N ARG A 100 -15.06 -11.74 4.00
CA ARG A 100 -16.17 -12.68 3.79
C ARG A 100 -15.97 -13.92 4.65
N THR A 101 -17.03 -14.37 5.32
CA THR A 101 -17.07 -15.58 6.14
C THR A 101 -18.24 -16.48 5.68
N SER A 102 -18.35 -17.69 6.23
CA SER A 102 -19.51 -18.55 6.01
C SER A 102 -20.83 -17.94 6.53
N ALA A 103 -20.76 -17.09 7.56
CA ALA A 103 -21.91 -16.42 8.18
C ALA A 103 -22.19 -15.01 7.61
N GLY A 104 -21.46 -14.56 6.57
CA GLY A 104 -21.63 -13.25 5.95
C GLY A 104 -20.33 -12.46 5.86
N TYR A 105 -20.28 -11.28 6.48
CA TYR A 105 -19.12 -10.40 6.47
C TYR A 105 -18.74 -9.98 7.89
N LYS A 106 -17.43 -9.86 8.14
CA LYS A 106 -16.89 -9.25 9.36
C LYS A 106 -15.88 -8.16 9.01
N VAL A 107 -15.78 -7.16 9.87
CA VAL A 107 -14.73 -6.14 9.80
C VAL A 107 -13.60 -6.57 10.72
N VAL A 108 -12.37 -6.61 10.22
CA VAL A 108 -11.18 -6.94 11.01
C VAL A 108 -10.11 -5.89 10.78
N MET A 109 -9.28 -5.64 11.81
CA MET A 109 -8.06 -4.85 11.64
C MET A 109 -6.98 -5.73 11.04
N GLN A 110 -6.38 -5.28 9.93
CA GLN A 110 -5.34 -6.03 9.23
C GLN A 110 -4.28 -5.09 8.65
N GLU A 111 -3.04 -5.54 8.62
CA GLU A 111 -1.99 -4.90 7.81
C GLU A 111 -2.24 -5.13 6.32
N VAL A 112 -2.36 -4.06 5.56
CA VAL A 112 -2.48 -4.10 4.10
C VAL A 112 -1.32 -3.34 3.46
N PHE A 113 -0.78 -3.89 2.38
CA PHE A 113 0.30 -3.25 1.63
C PHE A 113 -0.16 -1.90 1.09
N ASN A 114 0.65 -0.86 1.28
CA ASN A 114 0.35 0.48 0.80
C ASN A 114 1.35 0.95 -0.26
N SER A 115 2.63 0.86 0.06
CA SER A 115 3.64 1.51 -0.76
C SER A 115 4.97 0.78 -0.74
N ARG A 116 5.73 0.93 -1.82
CA ARG A 116 7.12 0.51 -1.89
C ARG A 116 8.03 1.70 -2.15
N VAL A 117 9.21 1.69 -1.54
CA VAL A 117 10.31 2.61 -1.85
C VAL A 117 11.42 1.79 -2.50
N LEU A 118 11.97 2.32 -3.59
CA LEU A 118 13.15 1.78 -4.24
C LEU A 118 14.31 2.76 -4.05
N PHE A 119 15.48 2.25 -3.68
CA PHE A 119 16.68 3.07 -3.56
C PHE A 119 17.50 3.02 -4.84
N ARG A 120 18.16 4.15 -5.16
CA ARG A 120 19.21 4.22 -6.18
C ARG A 120 20.45 3.44 -5.75
#